data_AF-A0A7W1Z001-F1
#
_entry.id   AF-A0A7W1Z001-F1
#
_cell.length_a   1.000
_cell.length_b   1.000
_cell.length_c   1.000
_cell.angle_alpha   90.00
_cell.angle_beta   90.00
_cell.angle_gamma   90.00
#
_symmetry.space_group_name_H-M   'P 1'
#
loop_
_entity.id
_entity.type
_entity.pdbx_description
1 polymer ?
#
loop_
_entity_poly.entity_id
_entity_poly.type
_entity_poly.pdbx_seq_one_letter_code
_entity_poly.pdbx_strand_id
1 'polypeptide(L)'
;MKANALRLLLAVVLLAPCAVNAADFGANFNGQLVTLQGNSTQTYTGPELAQEKYIALYYSAGWCGPCHKFTPELVKFYNEMKPKYPGFEVVFMSRDESPNDMEKYMAQMNMPWPALRYSFAKSNPLLNKYCGPGIPCLVVVDQKGVVVADSFKGSVYLGAYQAMDDLKKLLSNEPAGAVTSASPAKPSNKSPTGTDWDTTFKKKSP
;
A
#
# COMPACT_ATOMS: atom_id res chain seq x y z
N MET A 1 -51.96 -13.44 40.29
CA MET A 1 -51.89 -12.75 38.99
C MET A 1 -50.79 -11.70 39.04
N LYS A 2 -49.61 -11.97 38.48
CA LYS A 2 -48.63 -10.93 38.07
C LYS A 2 -47.90 -11.47 36.85
N ALA A 3 -48.22 -10.92 35.68
CA ALA A 3 -47.56 -11.22 34.42
C ALA A 3 -46.30 -10.34 34.31
N ASN A 4 -45.14 -10.97 34.15
CA ASN A 4 -43.89 -10.26 33.91
C ASN A 4 -43.72 -10.01 32.41
N ALA A 5 -43.68 -8.75 32.03
CA ALA A 5 -43.51 -8.28 30.66
C ALA A 5 -42.07 -8.54 30.18
N LEU A 6 -41.95 -9.33 29.13
CA LEU A 6 -40.71 -9.59 28.39
C LEU A 6 -40.40 -8.39 27.51
N ARG A 7 -39.34 -7.63 27.83
CA ARG A 7 -38.82 -6.57 26.97
C ARG A 7 -37.97 -7.19 25.86
N LEU A 8 -38.55 -7.30 24.67
CA LEU A 8 -37.82 -7.61 23.44
C LEU A 8 -36.98 -6.38 23.04
N LEU A 9 -35.67 -6.44 23.22
CA LEU A 9 -34.75 -5.47 22.61
C LEU A 9 -34.49 -5.90 21.17
N LEU A 10 -35.06 -5.17 20.23
CA LEU A 10 -34.80 -5.31 18.80
C LEU A 10 -33.41 -4.73 18.52
N ALA A 11 -32.39 -5.58 18.36
CA ALA A 11 -31.07 -5.16 17.90
C ALA A 11 -31.17 -4.82 16.40
N VAL A 12 -31.28 -3.53 16.09
CA VAL A 12 -31.13 -3.04 14.72
C VAL A 12 -29.64 -3.11 14.38
N VAL A 13 -29.23 -4.21 13.76
CA VAL A 13 -27.93 -4.31 13.10
C VAL A 13 -27.99 -3.39 11.88
N LEU A 14 -27.52 -2.16 12.04
CA LEU A 14 -27.22 -1.29 10.91
C LEU A 14 -26.02 -1.91 10.19
N LEU A 15 -26.31 -2.79 9.23
CA LEU A 15 -25.41 -3.07 8.11
C LEU A 15 -25.19 -1.72 7.41
N ALA A 16 -24.11 -1.05 7.77
CA ALA A 16 -23.61 0.06 6.97
C ALA A 16 -23.43 -0.51 5.55
N PRO A 17 -24.11 0.03 4.53
CA PRO A 17 -23.77 -0.31 3.18
C PRO A 17 -22.32 0.14 2.99
N CYS A 18 -21.40 -0.81 2.81
CA CYS A 18 -20.15 -0.49 2.11
C CYS A 18 -20.60 0.12 0.80
N ALA A 19 -20.49 1.44 0.70
CA ALA A 19 -20.59 2.13 -0.57
C ALA A 19 -19.33 1.77 -1.36
N VAL A 20 -19.30 0.54 -1.89
CA VAL A 20 -18.45 0.17 -3.00
C VAL A 20 -19.03 0.90 -4.20
N ASN A 21 -18.57 2.13 -4.44
CA ASN A 21 -18.97 2.89 -5.62
C ASN A 21 -17.94 3.95 -6.04
N ALA A 22 -16.84 3.45 -6.59
CA ALA A 22 -16.17 3.87 -7.83
C ALA A 22 -15.22 2.69 -8.15
N ALA A 23 -14.83 2.48 -9.41
CA ALA A 23 -13.75 1.52 -9.67
C ALA A 23 -12.48 2.07 -9.01
N ASP A 24 -12.08 1.51 -7.87
CA ASP A 24 -10.90 1.94 -7.14
C ASP A 24 -9.67 1.63 -8.00
N PHE A 25 -8.89 2.65 -8.38
CA PHE A 25 -7.73 2.51 -9.24
C PHE A 25 -6.73 1.48 -8.69
N GLY A 26 -6.63 1.38 -7.36
CA GLY A 26 -5.83 0.37 -6.67
C GLY A 26 -6.20 -1.08 -7.00
N ALA A 27 -7.45 -1.35 -7.41
CA ALA A 27 -7.88 -2.69 -7.81
C ALA A 27 -7.16 -3.21 -9.07
N ASN A 28 -6.59 -2.32 -9.90
CA ASN A 28 -5.77 -2.71 -11.06
C ASN A 28 -4.49 -3.46 -10.67
N PHE A 29 -4.11 -3.43 -9.39
CA PHE A 29 -2.89 -4.04 -8.85
C PHE A 29 -3.16 -5.37 -8.12
N ASN A 30 -4.43 -5.78 -7.98
CA ASN A 30 -4.80 -6.97 -7.19
C ASN A 30 -4.11 -8.24 -7.72
N GLY A 31 -3.32 -8.88 -6.83
CA GLY A 31 -2.51 -10.05 -7.15
C GLY A 31 -1.26 -9.79 -8.01
N GLN A 32 -1.01 -8.53 -8.40
CA GLN A 32 0.09 -8.14 -9.28
C GLN A 32 1.25 -7.47 -8.55
N LEU A 33 1.13 -7.24 -7.25
CA LEU A 33 2.21 -6.64 -6.45
C LEU A 33 3.16 -7.69 -5.90
N VAL A 34 4.42 -7.31 -5.83
CA VAL A 34 5.51 -8.08 -5.24
C VAL A 34 6.33 -7.24 -4.28
N THR A 35 6.99 -7.89 -3.33
CA THR A 35 7.98 -7.29 -2.43
C THR A 35 9.24 -8.11 -2.43
N LEU A 36 10.38 -7.46 -2.22
CA LEU A 36 11.66 -8.15 -2.11
C LEU A 36 11.72 -8.88 -0.75
N GLN A 37 12.03 -10.18 -0.78
CA GLN A 37 12.35 -10.98 0.41
C GLN A 37 13.68 -11.69 0.16
N GLY A 38 14.72 -11.28 0.89
CA GLY A 38 16.09 -11.68 0.57
C GLY A 38 16.50 -11.13 -0.80
N ASN A 39 16.82 -12.02 -1.74
CA ASN A 39 17.30 -11.66 -3.08
C ASN A 39 16.27 -11.89 -4.19
N SER A 40 15.02 -12.21 -3.86
CA SER A 40 13.98 -12.46 -4.85
C SER A 40 12.65 -11.83 -4.48
N THR A 41 11.84 -11.56 -5.49
CA THR A 41 10.50 -11.02 -5.32
C THR A 41 9.51 -12.12 -4.93
N GLN A 42 8.69 -11.81 -3.93
CA GLN A 42 7.58 -12.65 -3.47
C GLN A 42 6.27 -11.87 -3.60
N THR A 43 5.14 -12.56 -3.67
CA THR A 43 3.82 -11.90 -3.71
C THR A 43 3.65 -10.99 -2.50
N TYR A 44 3.21 -9.76 -2.74
CA TYR A 44 2.92 -8.80 -1.69
C TYR A 44 1.68 -9.22 -0.90
N THR A 45 1.78 -9.21 0.43
CA THR A 45 0.71 -9.61 1.37
C THR A 45 0.27 -8.46 2.29
N GLY A 46 0.64 -7.22 1.98
CA GLY A 46 0.23 -6.05 2.74
C GLY A 46 -1.18 -5.54 2.34
N PRO A 47 -1.57 -4.34 2.79
CA PRO A 47 -2.87 -3.75 2.48
C PRO A 47 -3.14 -3.65 0.99
N GLU A 48 -4.41 -3.79 0.61
CA GLU A 48 -4.84 -3.58 -0.77
C GLU A 48 -4.77 -2.09 -1.14
N LEU A 49 -4.23 -1.78 -2.31
CA LEU A 49 -4.09 -0.39 -2.77
C LEU A 49 -5.43 0.31 -3.00
N ALA A 50 -6.53 -0.43 -3.14
CA ALA A 50 -7.86 0.16 -3.25
C ALA A 50 -8.25 1.01 -2.02
N GLN A 51 -7.62 0.74 -0.88
CA GLN A 51 -7.86 1.46 0.37
C GLN A 51 -7.00 2.72 0.51
N GLU A 52 -5.98 2.89 -0.35
CA GLU A 52 -5.05 4.00 -0.28
C GLU A 52 -5.64 5.25 -0.94
N LYS A 53 -5.61 6.39 -0.23
CA LYS A 53 -6.14 7.66 -0.76
C LYS A 53 -5.32 8.14 -1.94
N TYR A 54 -4.00 7.99 -1.84
CA TYR A 54 -3.06 8.34 -2.90
C TYR A 54 -2.14 7.15 -3.21
N ILE A 55 -1.91 6.92 -4.50
CA ILE A 55 -0.93 5.93 -4.97
C ILE A 55 0.15 6.68 -5.75
N ALA A 56 1.39 6.58 -5.29
CA ALA A 56 2.56 7.16 -5.90
C ALA A 56 3.25 6.13 -6.81
N LEU A 57 2.98 6.21 -8.11
CA LEU A 57 3.59 5.37 -9.14
C LEU A 57 5.01 5.86 -9.42
N TYR A 58 6.00 5.06 -9.03
CA TYR A 58 7.41 5.42 -9.13
C TYR A 58 8.11 4.63 -10.23
N TYR A 59 8.36 5.29 -11.36
CA TYR A 59 9.05 4.71 -12.52
C TYR A 59 10.56 4.96 -12.42
N SER A 60 11.31 3.87 -12.42
CA SER A 60 12.76 3.90 -12.25
C SER A 60 13.44 2.63 -12.75
N ALA A 61 14.76 2.62 -12.82
CA ALA A 61 15.56 1.45 -13.20
C ALA A 61 16.99 1.52 -12.63
N GLY A 62 17.62 0.36 -12.48
CA GLY A 62 18.99 0.21 -11.99
C GLY A 62 20.06 0.72 -12.94
N TRP A 63 19.79 0.80 -14.24
CA TRP A 63 20.72 1.36 -15.23
C TRP A 63 20.66 2.90 -15.30
N CYS A 64 19.69 3.55 -14.62
CA CYS A 64 19.43 4.98 -14.72
C CYS A 64 20.25 5.78 -13.67
N GLY A 65 21.31 6.47 -14.12
CA GLY A 65 22.17 7.29 -13.24
C GLY A 65 21.42 8.32 -12.38
N PRO A 66 20.54 9.18 -12.93
CA PRO A 66 19.76 10.13 -12.13
C PRO A 66 18.83 9.45 -11.11
N CYS A 67 18.35 8.25 -11.41
CA CYS A 67 17.49 7.49 -10.52
C CYS A 67 18.20 7.09 -9.23
N HIS A 68 19.48 6.71 -9.31
CA HIS A 68 20.30 6.38 -8.12
C HIS A 68 20.46 7.56 -7.16
N LYS A 69 20.26 8.80 -7.62
CA LYS A 69 20.25 9.99 -6.76
C LYS A 69 18.89 10.22 -6.11
N PHE A 70 17.81 9.97 -6.85
CA PHE A 70 16.45 10.23 -6.39
C PHE A 70 15.90 9.14 -5.47
N THR A 71 16.17 7.85 -5.74
CA THR A 71 15.59 6.75 -4.96
C THR A 71 15.90 6.83 -3.47
N PRO A 72 17.15 7.10 -3.03
CA PRO A 72 17.46 7.21 -1.60
C PRO A 72 16.68 8.34 -0.92
N GLU A 73 16.46 9.46 -1.62
CA GLU A 73 15.66 10.57 -1.11
C GLU A 73 14.18 10.20 -1.01
N LEU A 74 13.65 9.44 -1.98
CA LEU A 74 12.28 8.92 -1.90
C LEU A 74 12.12 7.89 -0.76
N VAL A 75 13.12 7.04 -0.52
CA VAL A 75 13.14 6.11 0.63
C VAL A 75 13.09 6.89 1.95
N LYS A 76 13.91 7.94 2.08
CA LYS A 76 13.89 8.82 3.24
C LYS A 76 12.52 9.49 3.43
N PHE A 77 11.97 10.07 2.37
CA PHE A 77 10.63 10.67 2.37
C PHE A 77 9.56 9.67 2.83
N TYR A 78 9.56 8.46 2.27
CA TYR A 78 8.59 7.42 2.59
C TYR A 78 8.65 7.03 4.07
N ASN A 79 9.85 6.77 4.58
CA ASN A 79 10.07 6.40 5.99
C ASN A 79 9.64 7.51 6.96
N GLU A 80 9.76 8.78 6.57
CA GLU A 80 9.31 9.92 7.37
C GLU A 80 7.80 10.16 7.32
N MET A 81 7.17 9.88 6.16
CA MET A 81 5.80 10.29 5.87
C MET A 81 4.76 9.18 6.06
N LYS A 82 5.04 7.92 5.68
CA LYS A 82 4.08 6.81 5.79
C LYS A 82 3.59 6.61 7.24
N PRO A 83 4.42 6.72 8.31
CA PRO A 83 3.92 6.63 9.68
C PRO A 83 3.02 7.78 10.12
N LYS A 84 3.17 8.97 9.50
CA LYS A 84 2.40 10.17 9.83
C LYS A 84 1.09 10.25 9.04
N TYR A 85 1.11 9.74 7.81
CA TYR A 85 0.02 9.81 6.85
C TYR A 85 -0.16 8.41 6.24
N PRO A 86 -0.94 7.52 6.87
CA PRO A 86 -1.02 6.12 6.43
C PRO A 86 -1.79 5.94 5.12
N GLY A 87 -2.56 6.94 4.66
CA GLY A 87 -3.42 6.86 3.48
C GLY A 87 -2.72 7.09 2.14
N PHE A 88 -1.42 6.80 2.02
CA PHE A 88 -0.77 6.74 0.72
C PHE A 88 0.22 5.59 0.63
N GLU A 89 0.43 5.05 -0.57
CA GLU A 89 1.42 4.02 -0.84
C GLU A 89 2.27 4.35 -2.07
N VAL A 90 3.54 3.93 -2.06
CA VAL A 90 4.42 3.99 -3.23
C VAL A 90 4.38 2.64 -3.94
N VAL A 91 4.33 2.64 -5.27
CA VAL A 91 4.42 1.42 -6.07
C VAL A 91 5.57 1.57 -7.04
N PHE A 92 6.56 0.70 -6.93
CA PHE A 92 7.67 0.68 -7.87
C PHE A 92 7.24 0.09 -9.22
N MET A 93 7.40 0.89 -10.26
CA MET A 93 7.10 0.60 -11.66
C MET A 93 8.42 0.43 -12.42
N SER A 94 8.97 -0.77 -12.39
CA SER A 94 10.30 -1.03 -12.96
C SER A 94 10.36 -0.79 -14.47
N ARG A 95 11.40 -0.07 -14.91
CA ARG A 95 11.85 0.04 -16.30
C ARG A 95 13.13 -0.76 -16.57
N ASP A 96 13.45 -1.69 -15.68
CA ASP A 96 14.58 -2.59 -15.87
C ASP A 96 14.35 -3.53 -17.07
N GLU A 97 15.42 -4.19 -17.51
CA GLU A 97 15.40 -5.08 -18.67
C GLU A 97 15.07 -6.53 -18.29
N SER A 98 15.20 -6.90 -17.02
CA SER A 98 14.84 -8.21 -16.51
C SER A 98 14.30 -8.17 -15.07
N PRO A 99 13.59 -9.23 -14.62
CA PRO A 99 13.19 -9.37 -13.22
C PRO A 99 14.38 -9.34 -12.24
N ASN A 100 15.52 -9.90 -12.65
CA ASN A 100 16.73 -9.94 -11.83
C ASN A 100 17.37 -8.56 -11.68
N ASP A 101 17.32 -7.72 -12.72
CA ASP A 101 17.80 -6.34 -12.63
C ASP A 101 16.89 -5.49 -11.73
N MET A 102 15.57 -5.70 -11.83
CA MET A 102 14.58 -5.13 -10.92
C MET A 102 14.88 -5.52 -9.46
N GLU A 103 15.07 -6.80 -9.17
CA GLU A 103 15.37 -7.32 -7.82
C GLU A 103 16.66 -6.74 -7.25
N LYS A 104 17.74 -6.74 -8.04
CA LYS A 104 19.02 -6.14 -7.66
C LYS A 104 18.87 -4.66 -7.34
N TYR A 105 18.16 -3.91 -8.17
CA TYR A 105 17.98 -2.48 -7.97
C TYR A 105 17.14 -2.17 -6.73
N MET A 106 16.05 -2.91 -6.51
CA MET A 106 15.24 -2.81 -5.29
C MET A 106 16.08 -3.06 -4.04
N ALA A 107 16.92 -4.11 -4.07
CA ALA A 107 17.81 -4.47 -2.97
C ALA A 107 18.86 -3.39 -2.72
N GLN A 108 19.55 -2.94 -3.76
CA GLN A 108 20.60 -1.91 -3.68
C GLN A 108 20.07 -0.59 -3.11
N MET A 109 18.84 -0.22 -3.46
CA MET A 109 18.22 1.02 -3.01
C MET A 109 17.45 0.89 -1.69
N ASN A 110 17.37 -0.30 -1.10
CA ASN A 110 16.60 -0.58 0.12
C ASN A 110 15.15 -0.08 0.03
N MET A 111 14.46 -0.38 -1.07
CA MET A 111 13.08 0.08 -1.28
C MET A 111 12.11 -0.60 -0.29
N PRO A 112 11.40 0.16 0.56
CA PRO A 112 10.50 -0.38 1.58
C PRO A 112 9.06 -0.63 1.10
N TRP A 113 8.76 -0.31 -0.17
CA TRP A 113 7.42 -0.35 -0.76
C TRP A 113 7.26 -1.50 -1.77
N PRO A 114 6.02 -1.91 -2.10
CA PRO A 114 5.78 -2.93 -3.12
C PRO A 114 6.16 -2.46 -4.53
N ALA A 115 6.38 -3.42 -5.42
CA ALA A 115 6.61 -3.22 -6.84
C ALA A 115 5.52 -3.92 -7.66
N LEU A 116 5.24 -3.40 -8.86
CA LEU A 116 4.46 -4.12 -9.84
C LEU A 116 5.27 -5.30 -10.38
N ARG A 117 4.68 -6.49 -10.42
CA ARG A 117 5.32 -7.70 -10.97
C ARG A 117 5.81 -7.42 -12.38
N TYR A 118 7.10 -7.71 -12.62
CA TYR A 118 7.79 -7.37 -13.87
C TYR A 118 7.05 -7.82 -15.13
N SER A 119 6.58 -9.07 -15.18
CA SER A 119 5.85 -9.61 -16.33
C SER A 119 4.53 -8.89 -16.60
N PHE A 120 3.80 -8.50 -15.54
CA PHE A 120 2.56 -7.75 -15.65
C PHE A 120 2.81 -6.30 -16.10
N ALA A 121 3.87 -5.66 -15.60
CA ALA A 121 4.27 -4.33 -16.05
C ALA A 121 4.57 -4.30 -17.57
N LYS A 122 5.19 -5.35 -18.12
CA LYS A 122 5.44 -5.48 -19.57
C LYS A 122 4.18 -5.69 -20.39
N SER A 123 3.22 -6.48 -19.89
CA SER A 123 1.99 -6.81 -20.60
C SER A 123 0.88 -5.76 -20.43
N ASN A 124 1.04 -4.80 -19.51
CA ASN A 124 0.04 -3.78 -19.21
C ASN A 124 0.53 -2.35 -19.55
N PRO A 125 0.42 -1.92 -20.82
CA PRO A 125 0.90 -0.62 -21.24
C PRO A 125 0.10 0.55 -20.67
N LEU A 126 -1.11 0.33 -20.14
CA LEU A 126 -1.93 1.40 -19.57
C LEU A 126 -1.28 2.03 -18.34
N LEU A 127 -0.74 1.19 -17.45
CA LEU A 127 0.00 1.69 -16.28
C LEU A 127 1.31 2.36 -16.69
N ASN A 128 1.95 1.95 -17.78
CA ASN A 128 3.17 2.61 -18.26
C ASN A 128 2.93 4.01 -18.86
N LYS A 129 1.69 4.32 -19.27
CA LYS A 129 1.34 5.61 -19.89
C LYS A 129 1.23 6.78 -18.90
N TYR A 130 1.13 6.51 -17.60
CA TYR A 130 1.05 7.57 -16.58
C TYR A 130 2.30 8.43 -16.55
N CYS A 131 3.46 7.86 -16.88
CA CYS A 131 4.72 8.58 -16.90
C CYS A 131 5.16 8.90 -18.33
N GLY A 132 5.80 10.06 -18.50
CA GLY A 132 6.49 10.45 -19.73
C GLY A 132 7.66 9.54 -20.12
N PRO A 133 8.44 9.92 -21.15
CA PRO A 133 9.51 9.08 -21.70
C PRO A 133 10.74 8.95 -20.78
N GLY A 134 10.89 9.84 -19.79
CA GLY A 134 12.08 9.92 -18.92
C GLY A 134 11.87 9.35 -17.52
N ILE A 135 12.97 8.90 -16.91
CA ILE A 135 13.06 8.49 -15.50
C ILE A 135 14.23 9.23 -14.82
N PRO A 136 14.19 9.45 -13.48
CA PRO A 136 13.15 9.04 -12.54
C PRO A 136 11.85 9.81 -12.74
N CYS A 137 10.74 9.15 -12.49
CA CYS A 137 9.43 9.75 -12.69
C CYS A 137 8.49 9.24 -11.60
N LEU A 138 7.89 10.18 -10.90
CA LEU A 138 6.93 9.97 -9.85
C LEU A 138 5.61 10.62 -10.28
N VAL A 139 4.55 9.82 -10.26
CA VAL A 139 3.19 10.26 -10.58
C VAL A 139 2.30 9.86 -9.43
N VAL A 140 1.57 10.81 -8.86
CA VAL A 140 0.63 10.56 -7.77
C VAL A 140 -0.77 10.60 -8.32
N VAL A 141 -1.54 9.56 -8.03
CA VAL A 141 -2.95 9.47 -8.39
C VAL A 141 -3.83 9.34 -7.16
N ASP A 142 -5.07 9.81 -7.26
CA ASP A 142 -6.10 9.55 -6.25
C ASP A 142 -6.74 8.14 -6.41
N GLN A 143 -7.70 7.81 -5.54
CA GLN A 143 -8.45 6.54 -5.60
C GLN A 143 -9.15 6.27 -6.93
N LYS A 144 -9.42 7.30 -7.74
CA LYS A 144 -10.06 7.18 -9.05
C LYS A 144 -9.06 7.11 -10.19
N GLY A 145 -7.76 7.17 -9.89
CA GLY A 145 -6.68 7.20 -10.88
C GLY A 145 -6.45 8.58 -11.49
N VAL A 146 -7.02 9.64 -10.91
CA VAL A 146 -6.80 11.02 -11.37
C VAL A 146 -5.43 11.48 -10.91
N VAL A 147 -4.61 11.97 -11.84
CA VAL A 147 -3.26 12.50 -11.53
C VAL A 147 -3.39 13.81 -10.73
N VAL A 148 -2.80 13.82 -9.53
CA VAL A 148 -2.81 14.97 -8.60
C VAL A 148 -1.41 15.56 -8.37
N ALA A 149 -0.34 14.83 -8.72
CA ALA A 149 1.02 15.35 -8.85
C ALA A 149 1.79 14.56 -9.91
N ASP A 150 2.68 15.22 -10.65
CA ASP A 150 3.37 14.61 -11.79
C ASP A 150 4.77 15.21 -11.95
N SER A 151 5.72 14.37 -12.33
CA SER A 151 7.07 14.77 -12.72
C SER A 151 7.11 15.45 -14.10
N PHE A 152 6.00 15.40 -14.84
CA PHE A 152 5.82 16.02 -16.15
C PHE A 152 4.63 16.99 -16.14
N LYS A 153 4.71 18.01 -16.99
CA LYS A 153 3.56 18.82 -17.40
C LYS A 153 3.49 18.80 -18.92
N GLY A 154 2.61 17.96 -19.46
CA GLY A 154 2.63 17.62 -20.89
C GLY A 154 3.95 16.96 -21.26
N SER A 155 4.69 17.52 -22.21
CA SER A 155 6.01 17.01 -22.63
C SER A 155 7.19 17.55 -21.81
N VAL A 156 6.96 18.50 -20.89
CA VAL A 156 8.02 19.14 -20.11
C VAL A 156 8.30 18.33 -18.85
N TYR A 157 9.56 17.92 -18.65
CA TYR A 157 10.00 17.28 -17.42
C TYR A 157 10.27 18.33 -16.34
N LEU A 158 9.48 18.28 -15.27
CA LEU A 158 9.63 19.14 -14.09
C LEU A 158 10.55 18.52 -13.03
N GLY A 159 10.68 17.19 -13.02
CA GLY A 159 11.53 16.46 -12.09
C GLY A 159 10.76 15.68 -11.02
N ALA A 160 11.29 14.52 -10.64
CA ALA A 160 10.66 13.67 -9.62
C ALA A 160 10.61 14.31 -8.22
N TYR A 161 11.55 15.21 -7.91
CA TYR A 161 11.55 16.00 -6.66
C TYR A 161 10.31 16.91 -6.56
N GLN A 162 9.91 17.54 -7.67
CA GLN A 162 8.72 18.40 -7.69
C GLN A 162 7.46 17.60 -7.34
N ALA A 163 7.28 16.42 -7.96
CA ALA A 163 6.15 15.54 -7.66
C ALA A 163 6.16 15.04 -6.21
N MET A 164 7.34 14.77 -5.64
CA MET A 164 7.50 14.37 -4.23
C MET A 164 7.15 15.53 -3.28
N ASP A 165 7.54 16.76 -3.59
CA ASP A 165 7.17 17.94 -2.82
C ASP A 165 5.67 18.24 -2.90
N ASP A 166 5.05 18.03 -4.06
CA ASP A 166 3.61 18.17 -4.22
C ASP A 166 2.84 17.09 -3.45
N LEU A 167 3.32 15.83 -3.46
CA LEU A 167 2.81 14.79 -2.57
C LEU A 167 2.90 15.21 -1.10
N LYS A 168 4.04 15.77 -0.67
CA LYS A 168 4.20 16.26 0.70
C LYS A 168 3.13 17.29 1.07
N LYS A 169 2.88 18.27 0.19
CA LYS A 169 1.84 19.30 0.38
C LYS A 169 0.46 18.69 0.45
N LEU A 170 0.14 17.74 -0.44
CA LEU A 170 -1.14 17.02 -0.42
C LEU A 170 -1.36 16.32 0.92
N LEU A 171 -0.36 15.61 1.42
CA LEU A 171 -0.44 14.92 2.71
C LEU A 171 -0.56 15.89 3.89
N SER A 172 0.19 17.01 3.87
CA SER A 172 0.20 17.99 4.97
C SER A 172 -1.01 18.93 5.01
N ASN A 173 -1.72 19.12 3.90
CA ASN A 173 -2.91 19.97 3.82
C ASN A 173 -4.21 19.23 4.14
N GLU A 174 -4.13 17.95 4.50
CA GLU A 174 -5.29 17.22 5.01
C GLU A 174 -5.73 17.79 6.36
N PRO A 175 -7.03 18.12 6.55
CA PRO A 175 -7.52 18.49 7.86
C PRO A 175 -7.24 17.34 8.82
N ALA A 176 -6.52 17.63 9.90
CA ALA A 176 -6.22 16.68 10.97
C ALA A 176 -7.55 16.14 11.54
N GLY A 177 -8.03 15.00 11.01
CA GLY A 177 -9.36 14.48 11.32
C GLY A 177 -10.02 13.60 10.26
N ALA A 178 -9.55 13.59 9.01
CA ALA A 178 -10.06 12.63 8.01
C ALA A 178 -9.32 11.28 8.05
N VAL A 179 -9.20 10.70 9.26
CA VAL A 179 -8.94 9.27 9.42
C VAL A 179 -10.22 8.66 9.97
N THR A 180 -11.17 8.39 9.09
CA THR A 180 -12.30 7.52 9.37
C THR A 180 -12.29 6.37 8.36
N SER A 181 -11.44 5.40 8.62
CA SER A 181 -11.80 4.00 8.45
C SER A 181 -11.39 3.31 9.74
N ALA A 182 -12.40 2.92 10.50
CA ALA A 182 -12.26 2.35 11.83
C ALA A 182 -11.34 1.12 11.85
N SER A 183 -10.50 1.03 12.89
CA SER A 183 -10.19 -0.25 13.52
C SER A 183 -9.99 -0.03 15.02
N PRO A 184 -10.88 -0.56 15.88
CA PRO A 184 -10.85 -0.31 17.32
C PRO A 184 -9.95 -1.30 18.06
N ALA A 185 -9.34 -0.77 19.12
CA ALA A 185 -9.07 -1.40 20.41
C ALA A 185 -8.27 -2.73 20.45
N LYS A 186 -7.07 -2.58 21.03
CA LYS A 186 -6.34 -3.56 21.84
C LYS A 186 -7.27 -4.49 22.66
N PRO A 187 -7.13 -5.83 22.59
CA PRO A 187 -7.69 -6.71 23.61
C PRO A 187 -6.79 -6.70 24.86
N SER A 188 -7.36 -6.22 25.96
CA SER A 188 -6.89 -6.48 27.32
C SER A 188 -7.17 -7.94 27.71
N ASN A 189 -6.23 -8.55 28.43
CA ASN A 189 -6.29 -9.93 28.91
C ASN A 189 -7.41 -10.20 29.95
N LYS A 190 -7.80 -11.48 29.96
CA LYS A 190 -8.42 -12.32 31.02
C LYS A 190 -9.95 -12.46 31.07
N SER A 191 -10.41 -13.71 30.97
CA SER A 191 -11.04 -14.38 32.13
C SER A 191 -11.17 -15.92 31.99
N PRO A 192 -11.41 -16.65 33.10
CA PRO A 192 -11.09 -18.09 33.29
C PRO A 192 -12.29 -19.06 33.18
N THR A 193 -12.02 -20.34 33.48
CA THR A 193 -12.93 -21.53 33.67
C THR A 193 -13.27 -22.30 32.38
N GLY A 194 -12.74 -23.51 32.13
CA GLY A 194 -13.16 -24.83 32.64
C GLY A 194 -14.02 -25.51 31.55
N THR A 195 -13.89 -26.76 31.08
CA THR A 195 -13.29 -28.01 31.58
C THR A 195 -13.14 -28.98 30.38
N ASP A 196 -12.17 -29.90 30.50
CA ASP A 196 -12.14 -31.30 30.04
C ASP A 196 -12.04 -31.68 28.54
N TRP A 197 -10.88 -32.24 28.18
CA TRP A 197 -10.77 -33.63 27.67
C TRP A 197 -9.34 -34.17 27.94
N ASP A 198 -9.20 -34.94 29.02
CA ASP A 198 -8.72 -36.34 29.04
C ASP A 198 -8.09 -36.90 27.73
N THR A 199 -7.00 -37.67 27.66
CA THR A 199 -6.01 -38.26 28.58
C THR A 199 -4.95 -38.96 27.71
N THR A 200 -3.78 -39.26 28.30
CA THR A 200 -2.81 -40.31 27.89
C THR A 200 -1.86 -39.88 26.75
N PHE A 201 -0.56 -39.66 26.98
CA PHE A 201 0.43 -40.71 27.24
C PHE A 201 1.45 -40.32 28.32
N LYS A 202 1.46 -41.11 29.40
CA LYS A 202 2.60 -41.28 30.31
C LYS A 202 3.66 -42.13 29.61
N LYS A 203 4.94 -41.75 29.69
CA LYS A 203 5.93 -42.59 30.38
C LYS A 203 7.20 -41.83 30.75
N LYS A 204 7.54 -41.99 32.02
CA LYS A 204 8.71 -41.52 32.75
C LYS A 204 9.86 -42.52 32.52
N SER A 205 11.08 -42.01 32.54
CA SER A 205 12.36 -42.72 32.56
C SER A 205 12.43 -43.80 33.66
N PRO A 206 13.42 -44.68 33.57
CA PRO A 206 14.64 -44.50 34.38
C PRO A 206 15.82 -43.94 33.58
#